data_AF-A0A9W3P778-F1
#
_entry.id   AF-A0A9W3P778-F1
#
_cell.length_a   1.000
_cell.length_b   1.000
_cell.length_c   1.000
_cell.angle_alpha   90.00
_cell.angle_beta   90.00
_cell.angle_gamma   90.00
#
_symmetry.space_group_name_H-M   'P 1'
#
loop_
_entity.id
_entity.type
_entity.pdbx_description
1 polymer ?
#
loop_
_entity_poly.entity_id
_entity_poly.type
_entity_poly.pdbx_seq_one_letter_code
_entity_poly.pdbx_strand_id
1 'polypeptide(L)'
;MSTLFEGYTKFESKIDSNKDICITIDGIPTVIEYSYHSIKRSKHRVVFEAAVVMMIQNAFDDILDLHNDERFIVIDKELCISVIGSLRGVGGDIIISIVSVIDSDQPTNPYGTYTIAI
;
A
#
# COMPACT_ATOMS: atom_id res chain seq x y z
N MET A 1 -33.76 7.48 18.46
CA MET A 1 -33.01 6.72 17.44
C MET A 1 -32.47 7.72 16.42
N SER A 2 -31.21 7.85 16.06
CA SER A 2 -29.91 7.36 16.54
C SER A 2 -28.90 8.37 16.00
N THR A 3 -28.06 8.89 16.90
CA THR A 3 -26.82 9.62 16.64
C THR A 3 -25.83 8.77 15.85
N LEU A 4 -25.09 9.35 14.91
CA LEU A 4 -23.71 8.99 14.51
C LEU A 4 -23.36 9.68 13.19
N PHE A 5 -22.88 10.93 13.21
CA PHE A 5 -22.02 11.51 12.16
C PHE A 5 -21.36 12.81 12.70
N GLU A 6 -20.79 12.74 13.90
CA GLU A 6 -19.84 13.75 14.40
C GLU A 6 -18.46 13.13 14.32
N GLY A 7 -17.59 13.64 13.43
CA GLY A 7 -16.19 13.20 13.41
C GLY A 7 -15.45 13.20 12.07
N TYR A 8 -15.98 13.77 10.99
CA TYR A 8 -15.15 13.99 9.79
C TYR A 8 -14.28 15.24 9.99
N THR A 9 -13.15 15.04 10.68
CA THR A 9 -12.06 16.01 10.68
C THR A 9 -11.61 16.22 9.24
N LYS A 10 -11.68 17.47 8.80
CA LYS A 10 -11.30 17.93 7.47
C LYS A 10 -9.83 17.59 7.22
N PHE A 11 -9.55 16.52 6.47
CA PHE A 11 -8.19 16.19 6.03
C PHE A 11 -7.80 17.15 4.89
N GLU A 12 -7.31 18.32 5.24
CA GLU A 12 -6.55 19.16 4.31
C GLU A 12 -5.15 18.55 4.18
N SER A 13 -4.98 17.55 3.31
CA SER A 13 -3.65 17.10 2.93
C SER A 13 -3.06 18.12 1.95
N LYS A 14 -2.21 19.02 2.44
CA LYS A 14 -1.12 19.54 1.61
C LYS A 14 -0.36 18.30 1.10
N ILE A 15 -0.20 18.20 -0.21
CA ILE A 15 0.54 17.13 -0.86
C ILE A 15 2.01 17.40 -0.55
N ASP A 16 2.45 17.03 0.65
CA ASP A 16 3.85 16.80 0.94
C ASP A 16 4.17 15.35 0.55
N SER A 17 5.17 15.24 -0.31
CA SER A 17 5.82 14.02 -0.77
C SER A 17 6.31 13.17 0.42
N ASN A 18 6.00 11.86 0.36
CA ASN A 18 6.32 10.82 1.34
C ASN A 18 5.64 10.96 2.71
N LYS A 19 4.44 10.39 2.80
CA LYS A 19 3.86 10.00 4.09
C LYS A 19 4.21 8.55 4.33
N ASP A 20 5.19 8.33 5.19
CA ASP A 20 5.49 7.00 5.70
C ASP A 20 4.50 6.67 6.82
N ILE A 21 3.97 5.46 6.81
CA ILE A 21 3.05 4.99 7.84
C ILE A 21 3.81 4.05 8.77
N CYS A 22 3.98 4.47 10.02
CA CYS A 22 4.58 3.62 11.06
C CYS A 22 3.48 2.87 11.80
N ILE A 23 3.55 1.55 11.79
CA ILE A 23 2.64 0.64 12.50
C ILE A 23 3.41 -0.47 13.19
N THR A 24 2.73 -1.19 14.08
CA THR A 24 3.24 -2.43 14.65
C THR A 24 2.37 -3.58 14.16
N ILE A 25 2.98 -4.56 13.51
CA ILE A 25 2.31 -5.80 13.07
C ILE A 25 2.95 -6.94 13.85
N ASP A 26 2.14 -7.68 14.62
CA ASP A 26 2.60 -8.80 15.46
C ASP A 26 3.79 -8.50 16.37
N GLY A 27 3.83 -7.27 16.90
CA GLY A 27 4.90 -6.80 17.78
C GLY A 27 6.16 -6.31 17.05
N ILE A 28 6.19 -6.39 15.72
CA ILE A 28 7.31 -5.95 14.87
C ILE A 28 7.06 -4.50 14.39
N PRO A 29 7.98 -3.56 14.68
CA PRO A 29 7.91 -2.21 14.12
C PRO A 29 8.02 -2.28 12.59
N THR A 30 6.99 -1.77 11.92
CA THR A 30 6.88 -1.82 10.46
C THR A 30 6.60 -0.41 9.92
N VAL A 31 7.39 -0.01 8.93
CA VAL A 31 7.22 1.25 8.20
C VAL A 31 6.72 0.92 6.80
N ILE A 32 5.57 1.45 6.42
CA ILE A 32 5.03 1.34 5.07
C ILE A 32 5.31 2.64 4.33
N GLU A 33 6.18 2.57 3.33
CA GLU A 33 6.57 3.71 2.50
C GLU A 33 5.81 3.66 1.17
N TYR A 34 5.27 4.80 0.73
CA TYR A 34 4.57 4.87 -0.55
C TYR A 34 5.40 5.62 -1.58
N SER A 35 5.64 4.98 -2.74
CA SER A 35 6.17 5.68 -3.89
C SER A 35 5.20 6.79 -4.36
N TYR A 36 5.73 7.85 -4.95
CA TYR A 36 4.90 8.89 -5.57
C TYR A 36 3.86 8.31 -6.56
N HIS A 37 4.24 7.28 -7.31
CA HIS A 37 3.37 6.63 -8.28
C HIS A 37 2.25 5.83 -7.62
N SER A 38 2.52 5.13 -6.50
CA SER A 38 1.50 4.39 -5.78
C SER A 38 0.49 5.32 -5.12
N ILE A 39 0.93 6.45 -4.54
CA ILE A 39 0.04 7.49 -4.00
C ILE A 39 -0.88 8.04 -5.10
N LYS A 40 -0.30 8.41 -6.25
CA LYS A 40 -1.06 8.96 -7.37
C LYS A 40 -2.10 7.96 -7.87
N ARG A 41 -1.71 6.69 -8.06
CA ARG A 41 -2.61 5.61 -8.51
C ARG A 41 -3.72 5.32 -7.50
N SER A 42 -3.39 5.29 -6.21
CA SER A 42 -4.37 5.06 -5.14
C SER A 42 -5.43 6.17 -5.12
N LYS A 43 -5.03 7.43 -5.23
CA LYS A 43 -5.96 8.57 -5.32
C LYS A 43 -6.86 8.52 -6.55
N HIS A 44 -6.30 8.22 -7.73
CA HIS A 44 -7.08 8.11 -8.96
C HIS A 44 -8.15 7.01 -8.91
N ARG A 45 -7.91 5.97 -8.09
CA ARG A 45 -8.75 4.77 -8.00
C ARG A 45 -9.54 4.68 -6.70
N VAL A 46 -9.51 5.73 -5.87
CA VAL A 46 -10.22 5.78 -4.58
C VAL A 46 -9.82 4.61 -3.66
N VAL A 47 -8.57 4.15 -3.78
CA VAL A 47 -8.02 3.15 -2.86
C VAL A 47 -7.58 3.87 -1.59
N PHE A 48 -8.21 3.53 -0.48
CA PHE A 48 -7.87 4.07 0.82
C PHE A 48 -6.58 3.44 1.35
N GLU A 49 -5.72 4.24 1.97
CA GLU A 49 -4.46 3.77 2.59
C GLU A 49 -4.73 2.62 3.58
N ALA A 50 -5.83 2.69 4.35
CA ALA A 50 -6.23 1.65 5.28
C ALA A 50 -6.45 0.28 4.61
N ALA A 51 -6.96 0.25 3.38
CA ALA A 51 -7.16 -1.00 2.63
C ALA A 51 -5.81 -1.63 2.26
N VAL A 52 -4.84 -0.82 1.81
CA VAL A 52 -3.48 -1.29 1.51
C VAL A 52 -2.81 -1.83 2.76
N VAL A 53 -2.90 -1.12 3.89
CA VAL A 53 -2.35 -1.58 5.16
C VAL A 53 -2.97 -2.91 5.60
N MET A 54 -4.29 -3.06 5.48
CA MET A 54 -4.98 -4.31 5.82
C MET A 54 -4.54 -5.48 4.93
N MET A 55 -4.37 -5.23 3.61
CA MET A 55 -3.84 -6.24 2.69
C MET A 55 -2.43 -6.70 3.10
N ILE A 56 -1.56 -5.75 3.48
CA ILE A 56 -0.21 -6.07 3.95
C ILE A 56 -0.24 -6.84 5.26
N GLN A 57 -1.08 -6.44 6.22
CA GLN A 57 -1.23 -7.13 7.50
C GLN A 57 -1.68 -8.58 7.32
N ASN A 58 -2.67 -8.83 6.44
CA ASN A 58 -3.17 -10.17 6.18
C ASN A 58 -2.15 -11.09 5.50
N ALA A 59 -1.21 -10.52 4.74
CA ALA A 59 -0.14 -11.24 4.05
C ALA A 59 1.20 -11.14 4.80
N PHE A 60 1.22 -10.61 6.03
CA PHE A 60 2.46 -10.21 6.67
C PHE A 60 3.40 -11.39 6.93
N ASP A 61 2.87 -12.50 7.45
CA ASP A 61 3.66 -13.72 7.68
C ASP A 61 4.34 -14.23 6.41
N ASP A 62 3.60 -14.29 5.29
CA ASP A 62 4.17 -14.69 3.99
C ASP A 62 5.20 -13.68 3.47
N ILE A 63 5.01 -12.39 3.76
CA ILE A 63 5.94 -11.32 3.40
C ILE A 63 7.23 -11.47 4.22
N LEU A 64 7.17 -11.84 5.50
CA LEU A 64 8.35 -12.00 6.36
C LEU A 64 9.31 -13.10 5.90
N ASP A 65 8.80 -14.11 5.18
CA ASP A 65 9.62 -15.18 4.61
C ASP A 65 10.49 -14.73 3.42
N LEU A 66 10.28 -13.51 2.92
CA LEU A 66 11.01 -12.95 1.79
C LEU A 66 12.41 -12.47 2.16
N HIS A 67 13.31 -12.53 1.19
CA HIS A 67 14.63 -11.93 1.34
C HIS A 67 14.58 -10.39 1.20
N ASN A 68 15.62 -9.71 1.70
CA ASN A 68 15.75 -8.27 1.54
C ASN A 68 15.73 -7.85 0.06
N ASP A 69 15.00 -6.77 -0.21
CA ASP A 69 14.71 -6.19 -1.52
C ASP A 69 13.94 -7.12 -2.48
N GLU A 70 13.45 -8.27 -1.99
CA GLU A 70 12.55 -9.13 -2.75
C GLU A 70 11.18 -8.47 -2.91
N ARG A 71 10.58 -8.68 -4.09
CA ARG A 71 9.30 -8.08 -4.47
C ARG A 71 8.18 -9.05 -4.22
N PHE A 72 7.06 -8.53 -3.74
CA PHE A 72 5.84 -9.30 -3.54
C PHE A 72 4.65 -8.61 -4.20
N ILE A 73 3.60 -9.41 -4.41
CA ILE A 73 2.32 -8.95 -4.93
C ILE A 73 1.22 -9.51 -4.04
N VAL A 74 0.46 -8.64 -3.39
CA VAL A 74 -0.75 -9.02 -2.65
C VAL A 74 -1.96 -8.68 -3.51
N ILE A 75 -2.87 -9.63 -3.70
CA ILE A 75 -4.07 -9.44 -4.52
C ILE A 75 -5.29 -9.65 -3.64
N ASP A 76 -6.11 -8.61 -3.54
CA ASP A 76 -7.44 -8.68 -2.94
C ASP A 76 -8.48 -8.81 -4.06
N LYS A 77 -9.13 -9.99 -4.10
CA LYS A 77 -10.13 -10.32 -5.12
C LYS A 77 -11.49 -9.69 -4.83
N GLU A 78 -11.77 -9.32 -3.58
CA GLU A 78 -13.03 -8.66 -3.21
C GLU A 78 -12.99 -7.18 -3.58
N LEU A 79 -11.84 -6.56 -3.37
CA LEU A 79 -11.62 -5.15 -3.71
C LEU A 79 -11.14 -4.94 -5.15
N CYS A 80 -10.82 -6.01 -5.89
CA CYS A 80 -10.23 -5.93 -7.24
C CYS A 80 -8.90 -5.15 -7.27
N ILE A 81 -8.11 -5.21 -6.19
CA ILE A 81 -6.87 -4.44 -6.03
C ILE A 81 -5.67 -5.38 -5.94
N SER A 82 -4.58 -5.02 -6.62
CA SER A 82 -3.27 -5.64 -6.41
C SER A 82 -2.25 -4.61 -5.92
N VAL A 83 -1.56 -4.92 -4.85
CA VAL A 83 -0.48 -4.12 -4.26
C VAL A 83 0.85 -4.78 -4.61
N ILE A 84 1.75 -4.02 -5.21
CA ILE A 84 3.13 -4.43 -5.49
C ILE A 84 4.04 -3.70 -4.52
N GLY A 85 4.83 -4.46 -3.77
CA GLY A 85 5.79 -3.91 -2.83
C GLY A 85 7.11 -4.66 -2.80
N SER A 86 8.02 -4.19 -1.96
CA SER A 86 9.26 -4.88 -1.61
C SER A 86 9.52 -4.79 -0.12
N LEU A 87 10.16 -5.82 0.42
CA LEU A 87 10.54 -5.91 1.82
C LEU A 87 11.99 -5.45 2.02
N ARG A 88 12.28 -4.71 3.10
CA ARG A 88 13.65 -4.47 3.57
C ARG A 88 13.69 -4.48 5.10
N GLY A 89 14.51 -5.34 5.68
CA GLY A 89 14.83 -5.33 7.10
C GLY A 89 16.01 -4.41 7.40
N VAL A 90 15.86 -3.49 8.35
CA VAL A 90 16.92 -2.57 8.81
C VAL A 90 16.96 -2.56 10.33
N GLY A 91 18.02 -3.08 10.94
CA GLY A 91 18.25 -2.93 12.38
C GLY A 91 17.18 -3.54 13.31
N GLY A 92 16.37 -4.47 12.82
CA GLY A 92 15.23 -5.06 13.54
C GLY A 92 13.87 -4.46 13.18
N ASP A 93 13.87 -3.33 12.46
CA ASP A 93 12.67 -2.76 11.87
C ASP A 93 12.43 -3.34 10.47
N ILE A 94 11.16 -3.37 10.08
CA ILE A 94 10.74 -3.81 8.76
C ILE A 94 10.24 -2.63 7.95
N ILE A 95 10.74 -2.49 6.73
CA ILE A 95 10.32 -1.47 5.77
C ILE A 95 9.64 -2.18 4.61
N ILE A 96 8.39 -1.79 4.36
CA ILE A 96 7.60 -2.27 3.22
C ILE A 96 7.39 -1.10 2.27
N SER A 97 8.07 -1.12 1.14
CA SER A 97 7.95 -0.07 0.14
C SER A 97 6.88 -0.44 -0.89
N ILE A 98 5.77 0.31 -0.91
CA ILE A 98 4.67 0.15 -1.87
C ILE A 98 5.03 0.85 -3.18
N VAL A 99 5.45 0.04 -4.15
CA VAL A 99 5.88 0.49 -5.47
C VAL A 99 4.68 0.91 -6.32
N SER A 100 3.61 0.12 -6.31
CA SER A 100 2.43 0.37 -7.16
C SER A 100 1.17 -0.28 -6.60
N VAL A 101 0.03 0.32 -6.94
CA VAL A 101 -1.31 -0.27 -6.80
C VAL A 101 -1.88 -0.50 -8.20
N ILE A 102 -2.49 -1.64 -8.46
CA ILE A 102 -3.15 -2.04 -9.71
C ILE A 102 -4.62 -2.35 -9.37
N ASP A 103 -5.52 -2.05 -10.29
CA ASP A 103 -6.94 -2.39 -10.21
C ASP A 103 -7.25 -3.33 -11.39
N SER A 104 -7.95 -4.43 -11.13
CA SER A 104 -8.31 -5.42 -12.15
C SER A 104 -9.51 -5.02 -13.01
N ASP A 105 -10.33 -4.06 -12.57
CA ASP A 105 -11.57 -3.65 -13.27
C ASP A 105 -11.33 -2.55 -14.32
N GLN A 106 -10.16 -1.92 -14.31
CA GLN A 106 -9.70 -1.18 -15.48
C GLN A 106 -8.90 -2.13 -16.35
N PRO A 107 -9.34 -2.41 -17.61
CA PRO A 107 -8.50 -3.16 -18.53
C PRO A 107 -7.18 -2.40 -18.63
N THR A 108 -6.14 -3.00 -18.08
CA THR A 108 -4.79 -2.75 -18.54
C THR A 108 -4.88 -2.93 -20.04
N ASN A 109 -4.65 -1.84 -20.78
CA ASN A 109 -4.61 -1.89 -22.22
C ASN A 109 -3.78 -3.13 -22.59
N PRO A 110 -4.34 -4.15 -23.27
CA PRO A 110 -3.67 -5.44 -23.44
C PRO A 110 -2.37 -5.36 -24.26
N TYR A 111 -2.04 -4.16 -24.76
CA TYR A 111 -0.83 -3.81 -25.50
C TYR A 111 0.04 -2.73 -24.82
N GLY A 112 -0.25 -2.38 -23.56
CA GLY A 112 0.48 -1.33 -22.84
C GLY A 112 1.70 -1.86 -22.10
N THR A 113 2.89 -1.79 -22.73
CA THR A 113 4.15 -1.93 -21.99
C THR A 113 4.28 -0.77 -21.00
N TYR A 114 4.24 -1.07 -19.70
CA TYR A 114 4.53 -0.08 -18.67
C TYR A 114 6.03 -0.03 -18.43
N THR A 115 6.69 0.96 -19.02
CA THR A 115 8.08 1.29 -18.68
C THR A 115 8.13 1.81 -17.26
N ILE A 116 8.71 1.03 -16.34
CA ILE A 116 9.19 1.55 -15.06
C ILE A 116 10.54 2.19 -15.39
N ALA A 117 10.58 3.52 -15.46
CA ALA A 117 11.85 4.24 -15.59
C ALA A 117 12.63 4.06 -14.27
N ILE A 118 13.84 3.52 -14.37
CA ILE A 118 14.82 3.40 -13.29
C ILE A 118 15.69 4.66 -13.32
#